data_AF-A0A452U2T1-F1
#
_entry.id   AF-A0A452U2T1-F1
#
_cell.length_a   1.000
_cell.length_b   1.000
_cell.length_c   1.000
_cell.angle_alpha   90.00
_cell.angle_beta   90.00
_cell.angle_gamma   90.00
#
_symmetry.space_group_name_H-M   'P 1'
#
loop_
_entity.id
_entity.type
_entity.pdbx_description
1 polymer ?
#
loop_
_entity_poly.entity_id
_entity_poly.type
_entity_poly.pdbx_seq_one_letter_code
_entity_poly.pdbx_strand_id
1 'polypeptide(L)'
;MEQCWEEAPEDRPSLDQIYTQFKSINQGKKTSVADSMLWMLEKYSQNLEDLIQERTEELELERQKTERLLSQMLPPSVAEALKMGAAVEPEYFDQVTIYFSDIVGFTIISALSEPIEVVGLLNDLYTLFDAVLGSHDVYKVRTPGAEVSN
;
A
#
# COMPACT_ATOMS: atom_id res chain seq x y z
N MET A 1 45.11 -5.37 -35.46
CA MET A 1 44.10 -5.39 -36.54
C MET A 1 44.59 -4.70 -37.80
N GLU A 2 45.43 -3.67 -37.72
CA GLU A 2 46.00 -2.97 -38.89
C GLU A 2 46.80 -3.90 -39.82
N GLN A 3 47.55 -4.86 -39.27
CA GLN A 3 48.33 -5.86 -40.03
C GLN A 3 47.48 -6.79 -40.92
N CYS A 4 46.17 -6.93 -40.64
CA CYS A 4 45.28 -7.75 -41.47
C CYS A 4 44.84 -7.03 -42.75
N TRP A 5 45.09 -5.72 -42.85
CA TRP A 5 44.68 -4.84 -43.94
C TRP A 5 45.86 -4.37 -44.79
N GLU A 6 47.03 -5.00 -44.65
CA GLU A 6 48.20 -4.67 -45.46
C GLU A 6 47.95 -4.84 -46.97
N GLU A 7 48.46 -3.91 -47.77
CA GLU A 7 48.22 -3.90 -49.22
C GLU A 7 48.84 -5.12 -49.90
N ALA A 8 50.00 -5.57 -49.41
CA ALA A 8 50.67 -6.79 -49.85
C ALA A 8 50.00 -8.04 -49.23
N PRO A 9 49.55 -9.04 -50.03
CA PRO A 9 48.90 -10.25 -49.54
C PRO A 9 49.79 -11.12 -48.64
N GLU A 10 51.10 -11.09 -48.89
CA GLU A 10 52.11 -11.93 -48.23
C GLU A 10 52.38 -11.50 -46.78
N ASP A 11 52.20 -10.20 -46.50
CA ASP A 11 52.46 -9.58 -45.20
C ASP A 11 51.26 -9.67 -44.25
N ARG A 12 50.13 -10.18 -44.75
CA ARG A 12 48.94 -10.42 -43.95
C ARG A 12 49.15 -11.66 -43.08
N PRO A 13 48.86 -11.57 -41.76
CA PRO A 13 48.98 -12.71 -40.87
C PRO A 13 48.05 -13.84 -41.30
N SER A 14 48.52 -15.08 -41.16
CA SER A 14 47.70 -16.25 -41.48
C SER A 14 46.55 -16.39 -40.49
N LEU A 15 45.48 -17.08 -40.91
CA LEU A 15 44.28 -17.28 -40.09
C LEU A 15 44.60 -17.97 -38.75
N ASP A 16 45.61 -18.83 -38.73
CA ASP A 16 46.11 -19.51 -37.53
C ASP A 16 46.87 -18.56 -36.58
N GLN A 17 47.64 -17.61 -37.13
CA GLN A 17 48.32 -16.57 -36.36
C GLN A 17 47.33 -15.58 -35.72
N ILE A 18 46.29 -15.19 -36.47
CA ILE A 18 45.19 -14.35 -35.96
C ILE A 18 44.46 -15.08 -34.83
N TYR A 19 44.16 -16.37 -35.01
CA TYR A 19 43.49 -17.18 -34.00
C TYR A 19 44.34 -17.30 -32.73
N THR A 20 45.65 -17.47 -32.87
CA THR A 20 46.60 -17.56 -31.74
C THR A 20 46.73 -16.23 -31.00
N GLN A 21 46.79 -15.09 -31.71
CA GLN A 21 46.75 -13.76 -31.09
C GLN A 21 45.43 -13.52 -30.35
N PHE A 22 44.30 -13.85 -30.96
CA PHE A 22 42.99 -13.67 -30.34
C PHE A 22 42.81 -14.55 -29.09
N LYS A 23 43.36 -15.77 -29.14
CA LYS A 23 43.39 -16.70 -28.01
C LYS A 23 44.30 -16.22 -26.87
N SER A 24 45.41 -15.53 -27.16
CA SER A 24 46.29 -14.95 -26.13
C SER A 24 45.68 -13.70 -25.51
N ILE A 25 44.97 -12.87 -26.29
CA ILE A 25 44.21 -11.71 -25.80
C ILE A 25 43.07 -12.16 -24.87
N ASN A 26 42.42 -13.28 -25.19
CA ASN A 26 41.32 -13.81 -24.38
C ASN A 26 41.76 -14.65 -23.18
N GLN A 27 43.07 -14.83 -22.91
CA GLN A 27 43.67 -15.34 -21.67
C GLN A 27 42.85 -16.39 -20.87
N GLY A 28 42.19 -17.33 -21.56
CA GLY A 28 41.34 -18.34 -20.93
C GLY A 28 40.08 -17.82 -20.20
N LYS A 29 39.74 -16.52 -20.29
CA LYS A 29 38.44 -16.02 -19.80
C LYS A 29 37.36 -16.37 -20.81
N LYS A 30 36.73 -17.52 -20.60
CA LYS A 30 35.38 -17.83 -21.09
C LYS A 30 34.34 -17.00 -20.34
N THR A 31 34.47 -15.69 -20.30
CA THR A 31 33.29 -14.84 -20.06
C THR A 31 32.85 -14.42 -21.45
N SER A 32 32.19 -15.36 -22.12
CA SER A 32 31.50 -15.13 -23.38
C SER A 32 30.57 -13.94 -23.17
N VAL A 33 30.33 -13.14 -24.22
CA VAL A 33 29.33 -12.05 -24.17
C VAL A 33 27.98 -12.59 -23.62
N ALA A 34 27.69 -13.87 -23.89
CA ALA A 34 26.56 -14.60 -23.33
C ALA A 34 26.57 -14.72 -21.80
N ASP A 35 27.73 -14.93 -21.16
CA ASP A 35 27.86 -15.02 -19.69
C ASP A 35 27.63 -13.65 -19.04
N SER A 36 28.12 -12.58 -19.67
CA SER A 36 27.84 -11.20 -19.24
C SER A 36 26.36 -10.85 -19.39
N MET A 37 25.70 -11.29 -20.47
CA MET A 37 24.26 -11.12 -20.64
C MET A 37 23.47 -11.95 -19.62
N LEU A 38 23.92 -13.18 -19.32
CA LEU A 38 23.28 -14.05 -18.33
C LEU A 38 23.34 -13.41 -16.94
N TRP A 39 24.52 -12.96 -16.50
CA TRP A 39 24.68 -12.25 -15.24
C TRP A 39 23.84 -10.97 -15.18
N MET A 40 23.75 -10.25 -16.29
CA MET A 40 22.91 -9.06 -16.40
C MET A 40 21.42 -9.40 -16.24
N LEU A 41 20.94 -10.46 -16.88
CA LEU A 41 19.56 -10.94 -16.76
C LEU A 41 19.25 -11.43 -15.34
N GLU A 42 20.14 -12.19 -14.72
CA GLU A 42 20.01 -12.63 -13.33
C GLU A 42 19.91 -11.43 -12.38
N LYS A 43 20.78 -10.43 -12.57
CA LYS A 43 20.76 -9.20 -11.77
C LYS A 43 19.47 -8.39 -11.98
N TYR A 44 18.96 -8.32 -13.20
CA TYR A 44 17.67 -7.69 -13.46
C TYR A 44 16.51 -8.46 -12.82
N SER A 45 16.53 -9.80 -12.87
CA SER A 45 15.52 -10.64 -12.22
C SER A 45 15.50 -10.43 -10.70
N GLN A 46 16.67 -10.46 -10.06
CA GLN A 46 16.78 -10.22 -8.62
C GLN A 46 16.27 -8.84 -8.24
N ASN A 47 16.71 -7.79 -8.94
CA ASN A 47 16.25 -6.43 -8.68
C ASN A 47 14.73 -6.28 -8.87
N LEU A 48 14.14 -6.98 -9.84
CA LEU A 48 12.69 -6.99 -10.04
C LEU A 48 11.96 -7.72 -8.93
N GLU A 49 12.48 -8.85 -8.48
CA GLU A 49 11.92 -9.59 -7.33
C GLU A 49 11.96 -8.75 -6.07
N ASP A 50 13.09 -8.10 -5.78
CA ASP A 50 13.24 -7.20 -4.64
C ASP A 50 12.25 -6.03 -4.72
N LEU A 51 12.10 -5.42 -5.90
CA LEU A 51 11.14 -4.33 -6.12
C LEU A 51 9.69 -4.81 -5.98
N ILE A 52 9.35 -5.98 -6.53
CA ILE A 52 8.01 -6.56 -6.40
C ILE A 52 7.71 -6.83 -4.92
N GLN A 53 8.68 -7.36 -4.17
CA GLN A 53 8.54 -7.62 -2.76
C GLN A 53 8.27 -6.32 -1.99
N GLU A 54 9.10 -5.30 -2.18
CA GLU A 54 8.93 -3.99 -1.53
C GLU A 54 7.54 -3.40 -1.81
N ARG A 55 7.12 -3.40 -3.08
CA ARG A 55 5.80 -2.88 -3.48
C ARG A 55 4.64 -3.70 -2.93
N THR A 56 4.81 -5.02 -2.79
CA THR A 56 3.80 -5.91 -2.22
C THR A 56 3.66 -5.66 -0.71
N GLU A 57 4.77 -5.45 0.00
CA GLU A 57 4.77 -5.11 1.42
C GLU A 57 4.10 -3.75 1.67
N GLU A 58 4.43 -2.72 0.88
CA GLU A 58 3.77 -1.41 0.94
C GLU A 58 2.26 -1.51 0.67
N LEU A 59 1.86 -2.29 -0.33
CA LEU A 59 0.46 -2.51 -0.66
C LEU A 59 -0.29 -3.17 0.48
N GLU A 60 0.29 -4.19 1.12
CA GLU A 60 -0.35 -4.89 2.23
C GLU A 60 -0.49 -3.98 3.45
N LEU A 61 0.51 -3.14 3.75
CA LEU A 61 0.41 -2.16 4.83
C LEU A 61 -0.72 -1.15 4.58
N GLU A 62 -0.85 -0.65 3.35
CA GLU A 62 -1.90 0.30 3.00
C GLU A 62 -3.29 -0.36 2.99
N ARG A 63 -3.36 -1.62 2.54
CA ARG A 63 -4.56 -2.45 2.62
C ARG A 63 -5.02 -2.57 4.07
N GLN A 64 -4.13 -2.94 4.98
CA GLN A 64 -4.46 -3.09 6.42
C GLN A 64 -4.96 -1.80 7.06
N LYS A 65 -4.33 -0.64 6.75
CA LYS A 65 -4.82 0.66 7.24
C LYS A 65 -6.23 0.95 6.74
N THR A 66 -6.47 0.70 5.46
CA THR A 66 -7.79 0.92 4.83
C THR A 66 -8.84 0.00 5.45
N GLU A 67 -8.52 -1.28 5.68
CA GLU A 67 -9.43 -2.23 6.32
C GLU A 67 -9.77 -1.85 7.75
N ARG A 68 -8.79 -1.38 8.52
CA ARG A 68 -9.00 -0.89 9.89
C ARG A 68 -9.87 0.35 9.92
N LEU A 69 -9.69 1.28 8.97
CA LEU A 69 -10.52 2.47 8.89
C LEU A 69 -11.97 2.11 8.53
N LEU A 70 -12.16 1.18 7.59
CA LEU A 70 -13.48 0.74 7.17
C LEU A 70 -14.26 0.10 8.32
N SER A 71 -13.61 -0.76 9.13
CA SER A 71 -14.24 -1.41 10.28
C SER A 71 -14.54 -0.45 11.43
N GLN A 72 -13.86 0.69 11.52
CA GLN A 72 -14.16 1.74 12.49
C GLN A 72 -15.36 2.61 12.09
N MET A 73 -15.68 2.66 10.79
CA MET A 73 -16.74 3.52 10.26
C MET A 73 -18.07 2.79 10.07
N LEU A 74 -18.02 1.50 9.71
CA LEU A 74 -19.18 0.72 9.31
C LEU A 74 -19.30 -0.57 10.13
N PRO A 75 -20.53 -1.11 10.30
CA PRO A 75 -20.71 -2.44 10.85
C PRO A 75 -19.93 -3.49 10.05
N PRO A 76 -19.43 -4.57 10.69
CA PRO A 76 -18.63 -5.60 10.01
C PRO A 76 -19.29 -6.18 8.76
N SER A 77 -20.61 -6.47 8.82
CA SER A 77 -21.39 -7.01 7.70
C SER A 77 -21.38 -6.09 6.48
N VAL A 78 -21.57 -4.79 6.70
CA VAL A 78 -21.57 -3.75 5.65
C VAL A 78 -20.16 -3.56 5.09
N ALA A 79 -19.15 -3.53 5.96
CA ALA A 79 -17.76 -3.39 5.54
C ALA A 79 -17.32 -4.56 4.64
N GLU A 80 -17.69 -5.81 4.97
CA GLU A 80 -17.38 -6.99 4.16
C GLU A 80 -18.11 -6.96 2.81
N ALA A 81 -19.40 -6.61 2.79
CA ALA A 81 -20.16 -6.47 1.55
C ALA A 81 -19.52 -5.44 0.60
N LEU A 82 -19.10 -4.29 1.12
CA LEU A 82 -18.42 -3.26 0.34
C LEU A 82 -17.05 -3.72 -0.18
N LYS A 83 -16.28 -4.46 0.63
CA LYS A 83 -15.00 -5.04 0.19
C LYS A 83 -15.18 -6.01 -0.98
N MET A 84 -16.28 -6.75 -1.00
CA MET A 84 -16.61 -7.68 -2.09
C MET A 84 -17.21 -6.99 -3.33
N GLY A 85 -17.40 -5.67 -3.28
CA GLY A 85 -18.08 -4.92 -4.35
C GLY A 85 -19.57 -5.23 -4.47
N ALA A 86 -20.17 -5.80 -3.42
CA ALA A 86 -21.60 -6.10 -3.38
C ALA A 86 -22.39 -4.83 -3.02
N ALA A 87 -23.62 -4.76 -3.55
CA ALA A 87 -24.57 -3.74 -3.12
C ALA A 87 -25.00 -4.03 -1.67
N VAL A 88 -25.09 -2.99 -0.85
CA VAL A 88 -25.58 -3.07 0.53
C VAL A 88 -27.08 -2.81 0.50
N GLU A 89 -27.87 -3.86 0.67
CA GLU A 89 -29.32 -3.75 0.74
C GLU A 89 -29.77 -3.27 2.14
N PRO A 90 -30.86 -2.50 2.23
CA PRO A 90 -31.42 -2.10 3.52
C PRO A 90 -31.83 -3.31 4.36
N GLU A 91 -31.35 -3.36 5.60
CA GLU A 91 -31.64 -4.46 6.52
C GLU A 91 -32.83 -4.11 7.43
N TYR A 92 -33.75 -5.05 7.59
CA TYR A 92 -34.87 -4.95 8.52
C TYR A 92 -34.58 -5.78 9.76
N PHE A 93 -34.78 -5.18 10.93
CA PHE A 93 -34.58 -5.84 12.21
C PHE A 93 -35.92 -5.94 12.95
N ASP A 94 -36.32 -7.17 13.29
CA ASP A 94 -37.58 -7.44 14.02
C ASP A 94 -37.59 -6.82 15.43
N GLN A 95 -36.41 -6.73 16.07
CA GLN A 95 -36.23 -6.18 17.40
C GLN A 95 -34.96 -5.35 17.46
N VAL A 96 -35.08 -4.09 17.89
CA VAL A 96 -33.95 -3.17 18.09
C VAL A 96 -34.12 -2.42 19.41
N THR A 97 -33.01 -2.11 20.06
CA THR A 97 -32.99 -1.17 21.20
C THR A 97 -32.15 0.03 20.79
N ILE A 98 -32.75 1.22 20.82
CA ILE A 98 -32.08 2.47 20.46
C ILE A 98 -31.90 3.30 21.73
N TYR A 99 -30.67 3.76 21.97
CA TYR A 99 -30.34 4.63 23.09
C TYR A 99 -30.13 6.07 22.59
N PHE A 100 -30.98 6.99 23.06
CA PHE A 100 -30.83 8.42 22.82
C PHE A 100 -30.31 9.10 24.08
N SER A 101 -29.32 9.97 23.92
CA SER A 101 -28.73 10.74 25.01
C SER A 101 -28.42 12.15 24.51
N ASP A 102 -28.67 13.13 25.37
CA ASP A 102 -28.36 14.54 25.13
C ASP A 102 -27.64 15.14 26.35
N ILE A 103 -26.83 16.17 26.12
CA ILE A 103 -26.09 16.87 27.19
C ILE A 103 -26.99 17.99 27.70
N VAL A 104 -27.51 17.81 28.92
CA VAL A 104 -28.35 18.83 29.57
C VAL A 104 -27.58 20.13 29.71
N GLY A 105 -28.14 21.22 29.19
CA GLY A 105 -27.56 22.56 29.29
C GLY A 105 -26.38 22.81 28.35
N PHE A 106 -26.15 21.96 27.34
CA PHE A 106 -25.07 22.13 26.37
C PHE A 106 -25.02 23.53 25.75
N THR A 107 -26.17 24.12 25.39
CA THR A 107 -26.26 25.48 24.85
C THR A 107 -25.63 26.51 25.79
N ILE A 108 -25.87 26.41 27.09
CA ILE A 108 -25.34 27.34 28.10
C ILE A 108 -23.83 27.12 28.25
N ILE A 109 -23.39 25.87 28.33
CA ILE A 109 -21.97 25.50 28.44
C ILE A 109 -21.21 26.04 27.22
N SER A 110 -21.73 25.80 26.01
CA SER A 110 -21.10 26.27 24.77
C SER A 110 -21.08 27.79 24.62
N ALA A 111 -22.04 28.50 25.23
CA ALA A 111 -22.12 29.95 25.18
C ALA A 111 -21.17 30.65 26.17
N LEU A 112 -20.77 29.96 27.25
CA LEU A 112 -19.93 30.49 28.32
C LEU A 112 -18.45 30.04 28.23
N SER A 113 -18.16 29.02 27.42
CA SER A 113 -16.81 28.45 27.26
C SER A 113 -16.15 28.87 25.96
N GLU A 114 -14.82 28.85 25.93
CA GLU A 114 -14.11 29.03 24.67
C GLU A 114 -14.31 27.81 23.75
N PRO A 115 -14.30 28.00 22.42
CA PRO A 115 -14.50 26.89 21.48
C PRO A 115 -13.55 25.71 21.72
N ILE A 116 -12.30 25.99 22.12
CA ILE A 116 -11.31 24.95 22.39
C ILE A 116 -11.67 24.09 23.62
N GLU A 117 -12.26 24.71 24.64
CA GLU A 117 -12.70 24.03 25.86
C GLU A 117 -13.92 23.14 25.58
N VAL A 118 -14.86 23.62 24.77
CA VAL A 118 -16.03 22.85 24.34
C VAL A 118 -15.61 21.63 23.52
N VAL A 119 -14.66 21.80 22.59
CA VAL A 119 -14.12 20.68 21.81
C VAL A 119 -13.41 19.67 22.72
N GLY A 120 -12.61 20.15 23.69
CA GLY A 120 -11.97 19.29 24.70
C GLY A 120 -12.99 18.45 25.48
N LEU A 121 -14.02 19.10 26.03
CA LEU A 121 -15.10 18.43 26.76
C LEU A 121 -15.79 17.34 25.92
N LEU A 122 -16.16 17.67 24.68
CA LEU A 122 -16.81 16.71 23.78
C LEU A 122 -15.89 15.56 23.42
N ASN A 123 -14.62 15.85 23.15
CA ASN A 123 -13.63 14.83 22.84
C ASN A 123 -13.47 13.84 23.99
N ASP A 124 -13.36 14.34 25.23
CA ASP A 124 -13.23 13.50 26.42
C ASP A 124 -14.48 12.65 26.64
N LEU A 125 -15.67 13.24 26.50
CA LEU A 125 -16.94 12.52 26.64
C LEU A 125 -17.09 11.41 25.61
N TYR A 126 -16.85 11.70 24.32
CA TYR A 126 -16.97 10.70 23.27
C TYR A 126 -15.87 9.64 23.33
N THR A 127 -14.66 10.00 23.78
CA THR A 127 -13.59 9.03 24.00
C THR A 127 -13.97 8.05 25.12
N LEU A 128 -14.57 8.55 26.21
CA LEU A 128 -15.10 7.70 27.28
C LEU A 128 -16.22 6.79 26.79
N PHE A 129 -17.15 7.31 25.99
CA PHE A 129 -18.18 6.46 25.39
C PHE A 129 -17.56 5.39 24.49
N ASP A 130 -16.67 5.75 23.58
CA ASP A 130 -16.05 4.80 22.65
C ASP A 130 -15.26 3.72 23.41
N ALA A 131 -14.62 4.06 24.54
CA ALA A 131 -13.96 3.09 25.41
C ALA A 131 -14.94 2.11 26.09
N VAL A 132 -16.09 2.59 26.57
CA VAL A 132 -17.13 1.73 27.17
C VAL A 132 -17.79 0.86 26.11
N LEU A 133 -18.16 1.45 24.97
CA LEU A 133 -18.76 0.76 23.83
C LEU A 133 -17.83 -0.31 23.27
N GLY A 134 -16.51 -0.11 23.28
CA GLY A 134 -15.54 -1.11 22.81
C GLY A 134 -15.56 -2.46 23.55
N SER A 135 -16.17 -2.52 24.73
CA SER A 135 -16.38 -3.77 25.50
C SER A 135 -17.77 -4.38 25.36
N HIS A 136 -18.66 -3.72 24.63
CA HIS A 136 -20.05 -4.13 24.43
C HIS A 136 -20.33 -4.34 22.94
N ASP A 137 -21.24 -5.26 22.60
CA ASP A 137 -21.67 -5.48 21.22
C ASP A 137 -22.75 -4.47 20.83
N VAL A 138 -22.36 -3.20 20.71
CA VAL A 138 -23.25 -2.08 20.41
C VAL A 138 -22.66 -1.20 19.33
N TYR A 139 -23.48 -0.81 18.36
CA TYR A 139 -23.05 0.01 17.24
C TYR A 139 -23.38 1.49 17.47
N LYS A 140 -22.36 2.36 17.38
CA LYS A 140 -22.52 3.81 17.43
C LYS A 140 -23.03 4.32 16.08
N VAL A 141 -24.33 4.65 16.03
CA VAL A 141 -24.93 5.27 14.84
C VAL A 141 -24.52 6.74 14.76
N ARG A 142 -23.97 7.14 13.61
CA ARG A 142 -23.77 8.56 13.28
C ARG A 142 -24.98 9.04 12.48
N THR A 143 -25.84 9.82 13.10
CA THR A 143 -26.84 10.59 12.36
C THR A 143 -26.20 11.89 11.88
N PRO A 144 -26.34 12.27 10.60
CA PRO A 144 -26.07 13.66 10.21
C PRO A 144 -26.95 14.54 11.11
N GLY A 145 -26.30 15.37 11.91
CA GLY A 145 -26.99 16.21 12.88
C GLY A 145 -28.02 17.08 12.17
N ALA A 146 -29.29 16.87 12.50
CA ALA A 146 -30.38 17.80 12.33
C ALA A 146 -30.25 18.76 11.12
N GLU A 147 -30.28 18.25 9.90
CA GLU A 147 -31.00 18.96 8.85
C GLU A 147 -32.48 18.84 9.21
N VAL A 148 -32.92 19.71 10.13
CA VAL A 148 -34.33 19.91 10.41
C VAL A 148 -34.92 20.51 9.14
N SER A 149 -35.47 19.66 8.30
CA SER A 149 -36.40 20.07 7.26
C SER A 149 -37.68 20.54 7.94
N ASN A 150 -37.73 21.83 8.27
CA ASN A 150 -38.89 22.74 8.12
C ASN A 150 -38.62 24.09 8.77
#